data_AF-A0A942UVW9-F1
#
_entry.id   AF-A0A942UVW9-F1
#
_cell.length_a   1.000
_cell.length_b   1.000
_cell.length_c   1.000
_cell.angle_alpha   90.00
_cell.angle_beta   90.00
_cell.angle_gamma   90.00
#
_symmetry.space_group_name_H-M   'P 1'
#
loop_
_entity.id
_entity.type
_entity.pdbx_description
1 polymer ?
#
loop_
_entity_poly.entity_id
_entity_poly.type
_entity_poly.pdbx_seq_one_letter_code
_entity_poly.pdbx_strand_id
1 'polypeptide(L)'
;MTDLYTAFILDFIGTSFLFATALTFCLFFLYFIFVITIFNPQRIKKSSVIKFAFGGIITLIITIFLLIFGVTEAEKSIQTMKDYTNGEWEVKDLLVTDIKRGSYPSRIVLIETGEGQMTLFFEDFLIYTGQKYRFTYLNATNTIIKVEKIAD
;
A
#
# COMPACT_ATOMS: atom_id res chain seq x y z
N MET A 1 18.20 13.91 -0.32
CA MET A 1 16.87 14.39 0.13
C MET A 1 15.86 14.51 -1.02
N THR A 2 16.22 15.08 -2.17
CA THR A 2 15.33 15.24 -3.34
C THR A 2 14.86 13.91 -3.94
N ASP A 3 15.68 12.87 -3.85
CA ASP A 3 15.38 11.55 -4.42
C ASP A 3 14.30 10.80 -3.62
N LEU A 4 14.41 10.77 -2.28
CA LEU A 4 13.46 10.04 -1.42
C LEU A 4 12.07 10.67 -1.40
N TYR A 5 11.97 12.00 -1.39
CA TYR A 5 10.67 12.68 -1.51
C TYR A 5 10.00 12.42 -2.86
N THR A 6 10.81 12.39 -3.93
CA THR A 6 10.32 12.01 -5.26
C THR A 6 9.81 10.57 -5.28
N ALA A 7 10.50 9.65 -4.59
CA ALA A 7 10.04 8.28 -4.41
C ALA A 7 8.67 8.21 -3.71
N PHE A 8 8.44 9.02 -2.66
CA PHE A 8 7.13 9.08 -1.99
C PHE A 8 6.01 9.58 -2.90
N ILE A 9 6.29 10.62 -3.71
CA ILE A 9 5.32 11.13 -4.68
C ILE A 9 4.99 10.06 -5.73
N LEU A 10 6.01 9.40 -6.29
CA LEU A 10 5.81 8.38 -7.32
C LEU A 10 5.06 7.15 -6.76
N ASP A 11 5.36 6.73 -5.54
CA ASP A 11 4.66 5.66 -4.85
C ASP A 11 3.18 6.01 -4.62
N PHE A 12 2.91 7.23 -4.13
CA PHE A 12 1.54 7.71 -3.94
C PHE A 12 0.75 7.76 -5.26
N ILE A 13 1.37 8.28 -6.33
CA ILE A 13 0.75 8.34 -7.66
C ILE A 13 0.47 6.92 -8.17
N GLY A 14 1.47 6.04 -8.14
CA GLY A 14 1.35 4.66 -8.62
C GLY A 14 0.25 3.90 -7.89
N THR A 15 0.23 3.97 -6.56
CA THR A 15 -0.78 3.36 -5.71
C THR A 15 -2.16 3.94 -5.98
N SER A 16 -2.29 5.26 -6.16
CA SER A 16 -3.56 5.91 -6.52
C SER A 16 -4.11 5.41 -7.86
N PHE A 17 -3.26 5.24 -8.87
CA PHE A 17 -3.68 4.69 -10.17
C PHE A 17 -4.14 3.24 -10.06
N LEU A 18 -3.47 2.41 -9.25
CA LEU A 18 -3.88 1.03 -9.01
C LEU A 18 -5.28 0.97 -8.36
N PHE A 19 -5.53 1.79 -7.34
CA PHE A 19 -6.85 1.88 -6.72
C PHE A 19 -7.92 2.39 -7.68
N ALA A 20 -7.64 3.47 -8.42
CA ALA A 20 -8.57 4.03 -9.40
C ALA A 20 -8.94 3.01 -10.49
N THR A 21 -7.97 2.22 -10.95
CA THR A 21 -8.18 1.14 -11.91
C THR A 21 -9.08 0.05 -11.32
N ALA A 22 -8.77 -0.43 -10.12
CA ALA A 22 -9.56 -1.46 -9.44
C ALA A 22 -11.02 -1.00 -9.19
N LEU A 23 -11.20 0.25 -8.77
CA LEU A 23 -12.52 0.84 -8.56
C LEU A 23 -13.29 0.98 -9.87
N THR A 24 -12.63 1.38 -10.95
CA THR A 24 -13.26 1.50 -12.27
C THR A 24 -13.76 0.14 -12.76
N PHE A 25 -12.98 -0.93 -12.59
CA PHE A 25 -13.44 -2.29 -12.87
C PHE A 25 -14.65 -2.67 -12.03
N CYS A 26 -14.64 -2.38 -10.73
CA CYS A 26 -15.78 -2.68 -9.86
C CYS A 26 -17.04 -1.92 -10.29
N LEU A 27 -16.92 -0.63 -10.61
CA LEU A 27 -18.03 0.19 -11.11
C LEU A 27 -18.57 -0.32 -12.45
N PHE A 28 -17.69 -0.74 -13.36
CA PHE A 28 -18.10 -1.36 -14.63
C PHE A 28 -18.95 -2.62 -14.41
N PHE A 29 -18.52 -3.52 -13.52
CA PHE A 29 -19.29 -4.71 -13.19
C PHE A 29 -20.60 -4.38 -12.49
N LEU A 30 -20.59 -3.46 -11.52
CA LEU A 30 -21.80 -3.01 -10.83
C LEU A 30 -22.82 -2.43 -11.80
N TYR A 31 -22.37 -1.60 -12.75
CA TYR A 31 -23.22 -1.06 -13.80
C TYR A 31 -23.85 -2.17 -14.65
N PHE A 32 -23.05 -3.13 -15.13
CA PHE A 32 -23.55 -4.23 -15.95
C PHE A 32 -24.57 -5.10 -15.20
N ILE A 33 -24.28 -5.40 -13.93
CA ILE A 33 -25.17 -6.15 -13.05
C ILE A 33 -26.49 -5.39 -12.88
N PHE A 34 -26.43 -4.09 -12.56
CA PHE A 34 -27.60 -3.24 -12.41
C PHE A 34 -28.48 -3.21 -13.66
N VAL A 35 -27.88 -3.14 -14.85
CA VAL A 35 -28.63 -3.19 -16.13
C VAL A 35 -29.36 -4.52 -16.30
N ILE A 36 -28.73 -5.63 -15.92
CA ILE A 36 -29.35 -6.97 -16.00
C ILE A 36 -30.50 -7.12 -15.00
N THR A 37 -30.30 -6.72 -13.74
CA THR A 37 -31.30 -6.91 -12.68
C THR A 37 -32.47 -5.94 -12.79
N ILE A 38 -32.25 -4.68 -13.17
CA ILE A 38 -33.30 -3.64 -13.16
C ILE A 38 -33.89 -3.40 -14.54
N PHE A 39 -33.06 -3.22 -15.57
CA PHE A 39 -33.56 -2.83 -16.89
C PHE A 39 -33.95 -4.01 -17.79
N ASN A 40 -33.28 -5.16 -17.67
CA ASN A 40 -33.55 -6.35 -18.50
C ASN A 40 -34.00 -7.62 -17.75
N PRO A 41 -34.72 -7.55 -16.61
CA PRO A 41 -35.07 -8.77 -15.86
C PRO A 41 -36.03 -9.68 -16.62
N GLN A 42 -36.83 -9.14 -17.53
CA GLN A 42 -37.84 -9.90 -18.29
C GLN A 42 -37.25 -10.71 -19.45
N ARG A 43 -36.07 -10.32 -19.95
CA ARG A 43 -35.39 -11.01 -21.07
C ARG A 43 -34.52 -12.19 -20.61
N ILE A 44 -34.38 -12.36 -19.30
CA ILE A 44 -33.43 -13.29 -18.67
C ILE A 44 -34.19 -14.19 -17.69
N LYS A 45 -33.74 -15.44 -17.54
CA LYS A 45 -34.32 -16.39 -16.56
C LYS A 45 -34.20 -15.81 -15.15
N LYS A 46 -35.27 -15.90 -14.35
CA LYS A 46 -35.30 -15.43 -12.94
C LYS A 46 -34.14 -15.96 -12.09
N SER A 47 -33.77 -17.23 -12.28
CA SER A 47 -32.63 -17.85 -11.59
C SER A 47 -31.30 -17.16 -11.91
N SER A 48 -31.14 -16.65 -13.14
CA SER A 48 -29.93 -15.92 -13.54
C SER A 48 -29.95 -14.51 -12.96
N VAL A 49 -31.11 -13.84 -12.93
CA VAL A 49 -31.27 -12.51 -12.29
C VAL A 49 -30.84 -12.56 -10.83
N ILE A 50 -31.24 -13.61 -10.08
CA ILE A 50 -30.84 -13.80 -8.68
C ILE A 50 -29.31 -13.98 -8.55
N LYS A 51 -28.68 -14.77 -9.45
CA LYS A 51 -27.22 -14.94 -9.45
C LYS A 51 -26.48 -13.63 -9.72
N PHE A 52 -26.96 -12.82 -10.66
CA PHE A 52 -26.40 -11.50 -10.93
C PHE A 52 -26.58 -10.55 -9.74
N ALA A 53 -27.74 -10.56 -9.09
CA ALA A 53 -27.96 -9.76 -7.88
C ALA A 53 -26.96 -10.12 -6.76
N PHE A 54 -26.74 -11.42 -6.53
CA PHE A 54 -25.76 -11.89 -5.56
C PHE A 54 -24.33 -11.48 -5.93
N GLY A 55 -23.97 -11.63 -7.22
CA GLY A 55 -22.69 -11.11 -7.73
C GLY A 55 -22.53 -9.61 -7.50
N GLY A 56 -23.61 -8.83 -7.70
CA GLY A 56 -23.60 -7.38 -7.49
C GLY A 56 -23.35 -6.99 -6.04
N ILE A 57 -23.95 -7.72 -5.10
CA ILE A 57 -23.72 -7.53 -3.66
C ILE A 57 -22.25 -7.80 -3.32
N ILE A 58 -21.67 -8.89 -3.82
CA ILE A 58 -20.25 -9.21 -3.61
C ILE A 58 -19.37 -8.11 -4.18
N THR A 59 -19.60 -7.69 -5.43
CA THR A 59 -18.83 -6.61 -6.05
C THR A 59 -18.97 -5.32 -5.26
N LEU A 60 -20.16 -4.99 -4.75
CA LEU A 60 -20.38 -3.79 -3.94
C LEU A 60 -19.57 -3.83 -2.64
N ILE A 61 -19.55 -4.97 -1.95
CA ILE A 61 -18.74 -5.14 -0.73
C ILE A 61 -17.26 -4.92 -1.03
N ILE A 62 -16.76 -5.49 -2.14
CA ILE A 62 -15.37 -5.30 -2.58
C ILE A 62 -15.10 -3.82 -2.90
N THR A 63 -16.02 -3.13 -3.59
CA THR A 63 -15.90 -1.69 -3.88
C THR A 63 -15.79 -0.86 -2.61
N ILE A 64 -16.66 -1.10 -1.62
CA ILE A 64 -16.65 -0.38 -0.34
C ILE A 64 -15.32 -0.62 0.39
N PHE A 65 -14.87 -1.88 0.43
CA PHE A 65 -13.58 -2.23 1.02
C PHE A 65 -12.42 -1.49 0.34
N LEU A 66 -12.38 -1.48 -0.99
CA LEU A 66 -11.35 -0.78 -1.76
C LEU A 66 -11.37 0.73 -1.54
N LEU A 67 -12.55 1.34 -1.39
CA LEU A 67 -12.68 2.77 -1.08
C LEU A 67 -12.12 3.09 0.29
N ILE A 68 -12.51 2.35 1.33
CA ILE A 68 -12.03 2.57 2.70
C ILE A 68 -10.51 2.40 2.74
N PHE A 69 -10.02 1.27 2.22
CA PHE A 69 -8.59 0.97 2.22
C PHE A 69 -7.79 2.00 1.41
N GLY A 70 -8.28 2.39 0.22
CA GLY A 70 -7.62 3.39 -0.61
C GLY A 70 -7.53 4.76 0.04
N VAL A 71 -8.58 5.21 0.75
CA VAL A 71 -8.55 6.48 1.50
C VAL A 71 -7.54 6.41 2.65
N THR A 72 -7.55 5.32 3.43
CA THR A 72 -6.60 5.14 4.52
C THR A 72 -5.14 5.13 4.04
N GLU A 73 -4.85 4.44 2.94
CA GLU A 73 -3.49 4.43 2.38
C GLU A 73 -3.11 5.82 1.83
N ALA A 74 -4.03 6.53 1.19
CA ALA A 74 -3.80 7.90 0.74
C ALA A 74 -3.48 8.86 1.91
N GLU A 75 -4.22 8.76 3.01
CA GLU A 75 -3.97 9.54 4.22
C GLU A 75 -2.58 9.27 4.80
N LYS A 76 -2.17 7.99 4.89
CA LYS A 76 -0.83 7.62 5.35
C LYS A 76 0.28 8.15 4.44
N SER A 77 0.12 8.06 3.12
CA SER A 77 1.10 8.60 2.17
C SER A 77 1.20 10.13 2.27
N ILE A 78 0.06 10.83 2.40
CA ILE A 78 0.03 12.28 2.60
C ILE A 78 0.71 12.66 3.92
N GLN A 79 0.43 11.93 5.00
CA GLN A 79 1.06 12.15 6.30
C GLN A 79 2.56 11.92 6.21
N THR A 80 3.00 10.84 5.56
CA THR A 80 4.43 10.54 5.31
C THR A 80 5.15 11.69 4.61
N MET A 81 4.53 12.27 3.57
CA MET A 81 5.10 13.42 2.86
C MET A 81 5.19 14.67 3.75
N LYS A 82 4.17 14.93 4.59
CA LYS A 82 4.20 16.02 5.57
C LYS A 82 5.29 15.84 6.61
N ASP A 83 5.31 14.67 7.24
CA ASP A 83 6.25 14.29 8.29
C ASP A 83 7.70 14.44 7.80
N TYR A 84 7.98 13.91 6.60
CA TYR A 84 9.30 14.04 5.97
C TYR A 84 9.68 15.50 5.70
N THR A 85 8.74 16.33 5.23
CA THR A 85 9.00 17.75 4.92
C THR A 85 9.23 18.57 6.20
N ASN A 86 8.52 18.25 7.28
CA ASN A 86 8.61 18.96 8.56
C ASN A 86 9.78 18.49 9.44
N GLY A 87 10.40 17.36 9.10
CA GLY A 87 11.45 16.78 9.92
C GLY A 87 10.96 15.90 11.07
N GLU A 88 9.71 15.42 10.98
CA GLU A 88 9.04 14.62 12.00
C GLU A 88 9.30 13.13 11.71
N TRP A 89 10.30 12.55 12.36
CA TRP A 89 10.64 11.13 12.22
C TRP A 89 10.97 10.49 13.56
N GLU A 90 10.80 9.17 13.63
CA GLU A 90 11.18 8.38 14.79
C GLU A 90 12.61 7.85 14.60
N VAL A 91 13.36 7.79 15.70
CA VAL A 91 14.71 7.21 15.73
C VAL A 91 14.75 6.12 16.79
N LYS A 92 15.00 4.87 16.37
CA LYS A 92 15.06 3.72 17.29
C LYS A 92 16.16 2.74 16.92
N ASP A 93 16.70 2.11 17.95
CA ASP A 93 17.69 1.04 17.82
C ASP A 93 16.95 -0.30 17.77
N LEU A 94 16.86 -0.92 16.59
CA LEU A 94 16.06 -2.13 16.36
C LEU A 94 16.94 -3.29 15.92
N LEU A 95 16.61 -4.49 16.42
CA LEU A 95 17.18 -5.74 15.96
C LEU A 95 16.52 -6.17 14.65
N VAL A 96 17.33 -6.47 13.65
CA VAL A 96 16.84 -7.01 12.37
C VAL A 96 16.60 -8.51 12.51
N THR A 97 15.37 -8.95 12.28
CA THR A 97 14.95 -10.35 12.42
C THR A 97 14.84 -11.08 11.09
N ASP A 98 14.54 -10.37 10.01
CA ASP A 98 14.52 -10.90 8.64
C ASP A 98 14.79 -9.79 7.62
N ILE A 99 15.25 -10.15 6.42
CA ILE A 99 15.51 -9.22 5.33
C ILE A 99 15.07 -9.84 4.00
N LYS A 100 14.18 -9.15 3.29
CA LYS A 100 13.77 -9.51 1.93
C LYS A 100 14.21 -8.41 0.96
N ARG A 101 15.15 -8.76 0.10
CA ARG A 101 15.66 -7.85 -0.94
C ARG A 101 14.89 -8.06 -2.24
N GLY A 102 14.48 -6.97 -2.87
CA GLY A 102 13.93 -7.01 -4.22
C GLY A 102 14.91 -7.60 -5.23
N SER A 103 14.41 -8.23 -6.28
CA SER A 103 15.23 -8.61 -7.44
C SER A 103 15.50 -7.39 -8.31
N TYR A 104 16.69 -7.36 -8.93
CA TYR A 104 17.10 -6.29 -9.85
C TYR A 104 16.04 -6.06 -10.94
N PRO A 105 15.67 -4.80 -11.24
CA PRO A 105 16.33 -3.54 -10.87
C PRO A 105 15.86 -2.92 -9.54
N SER A 106 14.94 -3.55 -8.80
CA SER A 106 14.44 -3.00 -7.54
C SER A 106 15.53 -3.02 -6.46
N ARG A 107 15.83 -1.85 -5.90
CA ARG A 107 16.73 -1.68 -4.74
C ARG A 107 15.98 -1.64 -3.41
N ILE A 108 14.68 -1.92 -3.44
CA ILE A 108 13.83 -1.91 -2.25
C ILE A 108 14.18 -3.11 -1.38
N VAL A 109 14.35 -2.85 -0.09
CA VAL A 109 14.62 -3.84 0.94
C VAL A 109 13.52 -3.77 1.99
N LEU A 110 12.87 -4.89 2.26
CA LEU A 110 11.95 -5.04 3.39
C LEU A 110 12.74 -5.63 4.55
N ILE A 111 12.68 -4.94 5.69
CA ILE A 111 13.43 -5.29 6.90
C ILE A 111 12.40 -5.61 7.98
N GLU A 112 12.41 -6.83 8.47
CA GLU A 112 11.59 -7.22 9.62
C GLU A 112 12.34 -6.88 10.91
N THR A 113 11.64 -6.27 11.86
CA THR A 113 12.17 -5.89 13.17
C THR A 113 11.21 -6.32 14.28
N GLY A 114 11.57 -6.08 15.54
CA GLY A 114 10.66 -6.29 16.67
C GLY A 114 9.40 -5.40 16.64
N GLU A 115 9.40 -4.31 15.86
CA GLU A 115 8.25 -3.42 15.69
C GLU A 115 7.46 -3.72 14.40
N GLY A 116 7.86 -4.76 13.67
CA GLY A 116 7.25 -5.19 12.41
C GLY A 116 8.11 -4.87 11.19
N GLN A 117 7.49 -4.97 10.03
CA GLN A 117 8.13 -4.77 8.73
C GLN A 117 8.31 -3.29 8.41
N MET A 118 9.51 -2.95 7.95
CA MET A 118 9.90 -1.61 7.52
C MET A 118 10.45 -1.62 6.10
N THR A 119 10.21 -0.55 5.35
CA THR A 119 10.63 -0.43 3.94
C THR A 119 11.82 0.51 3.82
N LEU A 120 12.89 0.04 3.18
CA LEU A 120 14.07 0.83 2.82
C LEU A 120 14.18 0.91 1.29
N PHE A 121 14.06 2.10 0.73
CA PHE A 121 14.12 2.31 -0.73
C PHE A 121 15.55 2.21 -1.29
N PHE A 122 16.56 2.54 -0.47
CA PHE A 122 17.95 2.52 -0.89
C PHE A 122 18.84 2.03 0.25
N GLU A 123 19.48 0.88 0.04
CA GLU A 123 20.44 0.30 0.98
C GLU A 123 21.85 0.85 0.69
N ASP A 124 22.32 1.79 1.52
CA ASP A 124 23.67 2.39 1.39
C ASP A 124 24.79 1.38 1.71
N PHE A 125 24.49 0.41 2.58
CA PHE A 125 25.40 -0.66 2.97
C PHE A 125 24.61 -1.92 3.33
N LEU A 126 25.21 -3.10 3.15
CA LEU A 126 24.55 -4.36 3.47
C LEU A 126 24.18 -4.46 4.95
N ILE A 127 22.89 -4.61 5.21
CA ILE A 127 22.26 -4.87 6.50
C ILE A 127 22.19 -6.39 6.70
N TYR A 128 22.46 -6.86 7.91
CA TYR A 128 22.47 -8.29 8.24
C TYR A 128 21.44 -8.64 9.32
N THR A 129 20.80 -9.79 9.14
CA THR A 129 19.92 -10.39 10.15
C THR A 129 20.70 -10.69 11.43
N GLY A 130 20.07 -10.48 12.59
CA GLY A 130 20.66 -10.68 13.91
C GLY A 130 21.51 -9.50 14.41
N GLN A 131 21.65 -8.43 13.63
CA GLN A 131 22.36 -7.22 14.04
C GLN A 131 21.38 -6.09 14.41
N LYS A 132 21.83 -5.23 15.33
CA LYS A 132 21.09 -4.01 15.70
C LYS A 132 21.57 -2.83 14.88
N TYR A 133 20.60 -2.04 14.41
CA TYR A 133 20.86 -0.80 13.70
C TYR A 133 19.99 0.30 14.27
N ARG A 134 20.46 1.54 14.14
CA ARG A 134 19.66 2.72 14.43
C ARG A 134 18.90 3.10 13.16
N PHE A 135 17.59 3.00 13.22
CA PHE A 135 16.70 3.36 12.13
C PHE A 135 16.09 4.73 12.40
N THR A 136 16.19 5.63 11.44
CA THR A 136 15.35 6.83 11.34
C THR A 136 14.24 6.54 10.34
N TYR A 137 12.98 6.56 10.77
CA TYR A 137 11.85 6.16 9.92
C TYR A 137 10.59 7.02 10.15
N LEU A 138 9.70 6.97 9.15
CA LEU A 138 8.38 7.62 9.17
C LEU A 138 7.35 6.61 9.66
N ASN A 139 6.69 6.91 10.78
CA ASN A 139 5.81 5.96 11.46
C ASN A 139 4.55 5.63 10.64
N ALA A 140 3.99 6.61 9.90
CA ALA A 140 2.76 6.40 9.13
C ALA A 140 2.84 5.27 8.09
N THR A 141 4.03 5.02 7.52
CA THR A 141 4.26 4.00 6.49
C THR A 141 5.38 3.01 6.84
N ASN A 142 5.96 3.09 8.03
CA ASN A 142 7.15 2.34 8.43
C ASN A 142 8.31 2.45 7.42
N THR A 143 8.48 3.64 6.86
CA THR A 143 9.47 3.90 5.81
C THR A 143 10.77 4.40 6.41
N ILE A 144 11.86 3.67 6.18
CA ILE A 144 13.19 4.03 6.66
C ILE A 144 13.77 5.14 5.79
N ILE A 145 14.17 6.23 6.43
CA ILE A 145 14.88 7.36 5.82
C ILE A 145 16.39 7.18 5.96
N LYS A 146 16.85 6.60 7.08
CA LYS A 146 18.28 6.44 7.39
C LYS A 146 18.52 5.18 8.22
N VAL A 147 19.63 4.50 7.94
CA VAL A 147 20.14 3.40 8.75
C VAL A 147 21.55 3.75 9.20
N GLU A 148 21.83 3.58 10.49
CA GLU A 148 23.17 3.76 11.05
C GLU A 148 23.62 2.49 11.77
N LYS A 149 24.88 2.13 11.59
CA LYS A 149 25.52 1.09 12.39
C LYS A 149 25.72 1.62 13.80
N ILE A 150 25.24 0.87 14.77
CA ILE A 150 25.58 1.10 16.16
C ILE A 150 26.93 0.42 16.36
N ALA A 151 27.98 1.19 16.57
CA ALA A 151 29.26 0.63 16.99
C ALA A 151 29.07 0.06 18.40
N ASP A 152 29.59 -1.15 18.64
CA ASP A 152 29.73 -1.71 19.98
C ASP A 152 30.70 -0.86 20.83
#